data_AF-I1LPH2-F1
#
_entry.id   AF-I1LPH2-F1
#
_cell.length_a   1.000
_cell.length_b   1.000
_cell.length_c   1.000
_cell.angle_alpha   90.00
_cell.angle_beta   90.00
_cell.angle_gamma   90.00
#
_symmetry.space_group_name_H-M   'P 1'
#
loop_
_entity.id
_entity.type
_entity.pdbx_description
1 polymer ?
#
loop_
_entity_poly.entity_id
_entity_poly.type
_entity_poly.pdbx_seq_one_letter_code
_entity_poly.pdbx_strand_id
1 'polypeptide(L)'
;MELSWLSAILVGAGYLALGYFIGSQYPPRFLFSHKLSTKQKDASLLNDSDNKKRNTKSKLEDPLEIEQLAEILDDFKMILVVRNDLKMGKGKIAAQCSHATLGLYKKILRRAPKALNRWEMSAQPKVVVKIECEEDMLALQERAKSLKLPTHITIDAGRTQIAPNSRTVMAILGPVEVVDEVTGGLKLL
;
A
#
# COMPACT_ATOMS: atom_id res chain seq x y z
N MET A 1 33.89 -20.77 47.46
CA MET A 1 32.60 -20.44 46.82
C MET A 1 32.67 -19.23 45.87
N GLU A 2 33.72 -18.42 45.90
CA GLU A 2 33.89 -17.25 45.01
C GLU A 2 34.09 -17.58 43.51
N LEU A 3 34.62 -18.75 43.14
CA LEU A 3 34.96 -18.98 41.72
C LEU A 3 33.74 -19.32 40.84
N SER A 4 32.62 -19.77 41.42
CA SER A 4 31.44 -20.21 40.65
C SER A 4 30.63 -19.03 40.09
N TRP A 5 30.53 -17.91 40.82
CA TRP A 5 29.74 -16.76 40.35
C TRP A 5 30.39 -16.04 39.16
N LEU A 6 31.72 -15.92 39.17
CA LEU A 6 32.47 -15.37 38.03
C LEU A 6 32.28 -16.20 36.76
N SER A 7 32.25 -17.53 36.88
CA SER A 7 31.99 -18.41 35.73
C SER A 7 30.57 -18.23 35.19
N ALA A 8 29.57 -18.07 36.05
CA ALA A 8 28.19 -17.82 35.64
C ALA A 8 28.02 -16.48 34.92
N ILE A 9 28.70 -15.42 35.39
CA ILE A 9 28.69 -14.11 34.72
C ILE A 9 29.36 -14.18 33.34
N LEU A 10 30.51 -14.84 33.21
CA LEU A 10 31.20 -14.98 31.93
C LEU A 10 30.37 -15.76 30.90
N VAL A 11 29.73 -16.85 31.34
CA VAL A 11 28.84 -17.64 30.49
C VAL A 11 27.62 -16.83 30.07
N GLY A 12 27.00 -16.09 31.01
CA GLY A 12 25.86 -15.20 30.72
C GLY A 12 26.20 -14.08 29.73
N ALA A 13 27.34 -13.41 29.93
CA ALA A 13 27.82 -12.38 29.01
C ALA A 13 28.15 -12.95 27.62
N GLY A 14 28.71 -14.15 27.54
CA GLY A 14 28.99 -14.85 26.29
C GLY A 14 27.72 -15.15 25.49
N TYR A 15 26.66 -15.67 26.13
CA TYR A 15 25.38 -15.91 25.47
C TYR A 15 24.68 -14.62 25.04
N LEU A 16 24.76 -13.55 25.83
CA LEU A 16 24.22 -12.24 25.46
C LEU A 16 24.94 -11.66 24.22
N ALA A 17 26.27 -11.72 24.18
CA ALA A 17 27.06 -11.26 23.04
C ALA A 17 26.77 -12.09 21.78
N LEU A 18 26.68 -13.42 21.91
CA LEU A 18 26.32 -14.30 20.81
C LEU A 18 24.90 -14.03 20.29
N GLY A 19 23.93 -13.82 21.19
CA GLY A 19 22.55 -13.45 20.85
C GLY A 19 22.47 -12.10 20.12
N TYR A 20 23.24 -11.10 20.57
CA TYR A 20 23.34 -9.79 19.90
C TYR A 20 24.01 -9.90 18.51
N PHE A 21 25.03 -10.73 18.36
CA PHE A 21 25.72 -10.92 17.09
C PHE A 21 24.84 -11.65 16.07
N ILE A 22 24.13 -12.71 16.49
CA ILE A 22 23.15 -13.41 15.64
C ILE A 22 21.99 -12.46 15.31
N GLY A 23 21.46 -11.72 16.29
CA GLY A 23 20.38 -10.75 16.07
C GLY A 23 20.75 -9.59 15.16
N SER A 24 22.01 -9.14 15.16
CA SER A 24 22.47 -8.05 14.28
C SER A 24 22.77 -8.51 12.85
N GLN A 25 23.14 -9.78 12.64
CA GLN A 25 23.33 -10.33 11.28
C GLN A 25 22.02 -10.81 10.63
N TYR A 26 21.01 -11.12 11.42
CA TYR A 26 19.71 -11.57 10.93
C TYR A 26 18.60 -10.63 11.42
N PRO A 27 18.33 -9.51 10.74
CA PRO A 27 17.08 -8.78 10.96
C PRO A 27 15.93 -9.76 10.77
N PRO A 28 14.83 -9.65 11.55
CA PRO A 28 13.76 -10.62 11.52
C PRO A 28 13.18 -10.66 10.11
N ARG A 29 13.56 -11.69 9.34
CA ARG A 29 12.88 -12.06 8.11
C ARG A 29 11.55 -12.64 8.54
N PHE A 30 10.54 -11.77 8.65
CA PHE A 30 9.16 -12.21 8.63
C PHE A 30 9.00 -13.09 7.39
N LEU A 31 8.73 -14.37 7.64
CA LEU A 31 8.63 -15.43 6.66
C LEU A 31 7.46 -15.14 5.70
N PHE A 32 7.74 -14.52 4.56
CA PHE A 32 6.93 -14.70 3.37
C PHE A 32 7.19 -16.12 2.85
N SER A 33 6.24 -17.01 3.12
CA SER A 33 6.18 -18.35 2.56
C SER A 33 6.00 -18.27 1.04
N HIS A 34 7.10 -18.37 0.30
CA HIS A 34 7.07 -18.82 -1.08
C HIS A 34 6.87 -20.35 -1.07
N LYS A 35 5.63 -20.82 -1.22
CA LYS A 35 5.39 -22.17 -1.72
C LYS A 35 5.42 -22.14 -3.24
N LEU A 36 6.54 -22.61 -3.79
CA LEU A 36 6.65 -23.17 -5.13
C LEU A 36 5.59 -24.26 -5.31
N SER A 37 4.84 -24.21 -6.41
CA SER A 37 4.23 -25.38 -7.03
C SER A 37 4.69 -25.45 -8.48
N THR A 38 5.48 -26.47 -8.75
CA THR A 38 6.02 -26.93 -10.03
C THR A 38 4.98 -27.63 -10.91
N LYS A 39 5.30 -27.76 -12.22
CA LYS A 39 4.54 -28.36 -13.36
C LYS A 39 3.57 -27.36 -14.00
N GLN A 40 3.62 -27.03 -15.30
CA GLN A 40 3.61 -27.95 -16.44
C GLN A 40 3.86 -27.13 -17.74
N LYS A 41 4.67 -27.67 -18.68
CA LYS A 41 4.57 -27.59 -20.17
C LYS A 41 4.07 -26.25 -20.79
N ASP A 42 4.80 -25.51 -21.61
CA ASP A 42 5.42 -25.90 -22.87
C ASP A 42 6.53 -24.91 -23.28
N ALA A 43 7.62 -25.44 -23.82
CA ALA A 43 8.72 -24.69 -24.43
C ALA A 43 8.56 -24.71 -25.95
N SER A 44 8.48 -23.54 -26.58
CA SER A 44 8.91 -23.17 -27.94
C SER A 44 8.04 -22.02 -28.47
N LEU A 45 8.64 -21.13 -29.28
CA LEU A 45 8.06 -19.88 -29.83
C LEU A 45 8.01 -18.78 -28.74
N LEU A 46 8.94 -17.84 -28.64
CA LEU A 46 9.36 -16.88 -29.66
C LEU A 46 10.74 -16.34 -29.29
N ASN A 47 11.73 -16.65 -30.13
CA ASN A 47 13.03 -15.99 -30.18
C ASN A 47 12.90 -14.94 -31.28
N ASP A 48 12.75 -13.66 -30.95
CA ASP A 48 13.34 -12.60 -31.77
C ASP A 48 13.30 -11.23 -31.06
N SER A 49 14.43 -10.52 -31.17
CA SER A 49 14.53 -9.07 -31.18
C SER A 49 13.99 -8.26 -29.99
N ASP A 50 14.87 -7.91 -29.04
CA ASP A 50 15.39 -6.53 -28.96
C ASP A 50 16.15 -6.27 -27.66
N ASN A 51 17.46 -6.15 -27.82
CA ASN A 51 18.41 -5.76 -26.80
C ASN A 51 18.38 -4.22 -26.66
N LYS A 52 17.37 -3.67 -25.97
CA LYS A 52 17.32 -2.23 -25.62
C LYS A 52 17.57 -2.05 -24.13
N LYS A 53 18.85 -1.88 -23.78
CA LYS A 53 19.31 -1.28 -22.51
C LYS A 53 18.57 0.04 -22.26
N ARG A 54 17.42 0.00 -21.57
CA ARG A 54 16.74 1.19 -21.07
C ARG A 54 17.44 1.65 -19.80
N ASN A 55 18.44 2.52 -19.97
CA ASN A 55 18.89 3.46 -18.95
C ASN A 55 17.71 4.34 -18.55
N THR A 56 16.86 3.85 -17.66
CA THR A 56 15.81 4.66 -17.04
C THR A 56 16.46 5.33 -15.84
N LYS A 57 17.15 6.45 -16.08
CA LYS A 57 17.45 7.43 -15.01
C LYS A 57 16.10 7.73 -14.36
N SER A 58 15.87 7.19 -13.17
CA SER A 58 14.66 7.49 -12.40
C SER A 58 14.68 8.99 -12.13
N LYS A 59 13.84 9.72 -12.86
CA LYS A 59 13.48 11.10 -12.51
C LYS A 59 13.02 11.00 -11.05
N LEU A 60 13.80 11.57 -10.13
CA LEU A 60 13.44 11.66 -8.72
C LEU A 60 12.12 12.43 -8.70
N GLU A 61 11.02 11.73 -8.45
CA GLU A 61 9.72 12.36 -8.32
C GLU A 61 9.71 13.10 -6.99
N ASP A 62 9.28 14.36 -7.01
CA ASP A 62 9.25 15.19 -5.81
C ASP A 62 8.44 14.49 -4.71
N PRO A 63 8.98 14.48 -3.46
CA PRO A 63 8.26 13.93 -2.33
C PRO A 63 6.88 14.55 -2.20
N LEU A 64 5.87 13.73 -1.89
CA LEU A 64 4.54 14.24 -1.60
C LEU A 64 4.54 14.89 -0.20
N GLU A 65 3.79 15.97 -0.01
CA GLU A 65 3.71 16.67 1.28
C GLU A 65 3.19 15.77 2.42
N ILE A 66 2.42 14.72 2.10
CA ILE A 66 2.02 13.67 3.05
C ILE A 66 3.22 12.98 3.74
N GLU A 67 4.40 12.98 3.10
CA GLU A 67 5.65 12.46 3.70
C GLU A 67 6.06 13.25 4.94
N GLN A 68 5.78 14.56 4.98
CA GLN A 68 6.05 15.42 6.13
C GLN A 68 5.02 15.17 7.25
N LEU A 69 3.75 14.96 6.90
CA LEU A 69 2.71 14.62 7.87
C LEU A 69 3.02 13.32 8.63
N ALA A 70 3.71 12.37 7.99
CA ALA A 70 4.12 11.10 8.58
C ALA A 70 5.22 11.24 9.67
N GLU A 71 5.86 12.40 9.79
CA GLU A 71 6.80 12.70 10.88
C GLU A 71 6.08 13.08 12.18
N ILE A 72 4.86 13.62 12.07
CA ILE A 72 4.10 14.19 13.19
C ILE A 72 2.96 13.26 13.62
N LEU A 73 2.32 12.59 12.66
CA LEU A 73 1.14 11.78 12.89
C LEU A 73 1.46 10.29 12.74
N ASP A 74 0.91 9.48 13.63
CA ASP A 74 1.18 8.04 13.67
C ASP A 74 0.10 7.22 12.94
N ASP A 75 -1.16 7.62 13.03
CA ASP A 75 -2.28 6.84 12.51
C ASP A 75 -2.66 7.23 11.09
N PHE A 76 -2.48 6.28 10.17
CA PHE A 76 -2.82 6.42 8.76
C PHE A 76 -3.89 5.42 8.35
N LYS A 77 -4.78 5.84 7.44
CA LYS A 77 -5.79 4.95 6.86
C LYS A 77 -5.99 5.19 5.38
N MET A 78 -6.47 4.15 4.69
CA MET A 78 -6.91 4.23 3.31
C MET A 78 -8.43 4.17 3.24
N ILE A 79 -9.06 5.12 2.56
CA ILE A 79 -10.49 5.06 2.25
C ILE A 79 -10.66 4.67 0.79
N LEU A 80 -11.60 3.76 0.54
CA LEU A 80 -12.01 3.31 -0.77
C LEU A 80 -13.43 3.79 -1.02
N VAL A 81 -13.56 4.82 -1.86
CA VAL A 81 -14.83 5.44 -2.23
C VAL A 81 -15.38 4.74 -3.46
N VAL A 82 -16.48 4.00 -3.30
CA VAL A 82 -17.10 3.19 -4.35
C VAL A 82 -18.31 3.92 -4.92
N ARG A 83 -18.38 4.01 -6.24
CA ARG A 83 -19.58 4.51 -6.93
C ARG A 83 -20.74 3.53 -6.85
N ASN A 84 -21.77 3.93 -6.11
CA ASN A 84 -22.96 3.14 -5.83
C ASN A 84 -24.04 3.24 -6.93
N ASP A 85 -23.97 4.29 -7.76
CA ASP A 85 -24.79 4.45 -8.96
C ASP A 85 -24.54 3.35 -10.00
N LEU A 86 -23.32 2.84 -10.06
CA LEU A 86 -22.91 1.81 -11.02
C LEU A 86 -23.46 0.40 -10.74
N LYS A 87 -24.17 0.19 -9.62
CA LYS A 87 -24.79 -1.08 -9.20
C LYS A 87 -23.89 -2.31 -9.37
N MET A 88 -22.62 -2.16 -9.03
CA MET A 88 -21.63 -3.24 -9.14
C MET A 88 -21.97 -4.43 -8.24
N GLY A 89 -21.84 -5.65 -8.77
CA GLY A 89 -21.90 -6.86 -7.94
C GLY A 89 -20.73 -6.94 -6.95
N LYS A 90 -20.92 -7.64 -5.82
CA LYS A 90 -19.96 -7.75 -4.71
C LYS A 90 -18.53 -8.13 -5.17
N GLY A 91 -18.40 -9.10 -6.07
CA GLY A 91 -17.10 -9.53 -6.60
C GLY A 91 -16.42 -8.46 -7.45
N LYS A 92 -17.19 -7.69 -8.23
CA LYS A 92 -16.66 -6.58 -9.03
C LYS A 92 -16.20 -5.44 -8.11
N ILE A 93 -16.96 -5.11 -7.06
CA ILE A 93 -16.55 -4.13 -6.06
C ILE A 93 -15.22 -4.53 -5.43
N ALA A 94 -15.08 -5.77 -4.96
CA ALA A 94 -13.85 -6.25 -4.34
C ALA A 94 -12.63 -6.14 -5.29
N ALA A 95 -12.79 -6.50 -6.56
CA ALA A 95 -11.74 -6.35 -7.57
C ALA A 95 -11.36 -4.89 -7.80
N GLN A 96 -12.35 -3.99 -7.96
CA GLN A 96 -12.10 -2.57 -8.20
C GLN A 96 -11.46 -1.87 -6.99
N CYS A 97 -11.88 -2.23 -5.77
CA CYS A 97 -11.22 -1.81 -4.52
C CYS A 97 -9.75 -2.25 -4.49
N SER A 98 -9.47 -3.51 -4.86
CA SER A 98 -8.11 -4.05 -4.90
C SER A 98 -7.24 -3.33 -5.94
N HIS A 99 -7.80 -3.02 -7.12
CA HIS A 99 -7.13 -2.21 -8.14
C HIS A 99 -6.83 -0.80 -7.65
N ALA A 100 -7.78 -0.16 -6.96
CA ALA A 100 -7.62 1.19 -6.43
C ALA A 100 -6.51 1.24 -5.36
N THR A 101 -6.51 0.29 -4.42
CA THR A 101 -5.46 0.15 -3.40
C THR A 101 -4.09 -0.02 -4.04
N LEU A 102 -3.93 -0.98 -4.98
CA LEU A 102 -2.64 -1.22 -5.64
C LEU A 102 -2.19 -0.02 -6.48
N GLY A 103 -3.13 0.64 -7.14
CA GLY A 103 -2.88 1.84 -7.93
C GLY A 103 -2.41 3.02 -7.09
N LEU A 104 -2.97 3.20 -5.90
CA LEU A 104 -2.51 4.21 -4.94
C LEU A 104 -1.16 3.83 -4.34
N TYR A 105 -1.00 2.59 -3.89
CA TYR A 105 0.24 2.05 -3.34
C TYR A 105 1.43 2.32 -4.27
N LYS A 106 1.30 1.98 -5.56
CA LYS A 106 2.35 2.21 -6.55
C LYS A 106 2.69 3.68 -6.76
N LYS A 107 1.71 4.59 -6.63
CA LYS A 107 1.93 6.04 -6.76
C LYS A 107 2.73 6.62 -5.58
N ILE A 108 2.52 6.10 -4.38
CA ILE A 108 3.13 6.63 -3.15
C ILE A 108 4.45 5.93 -2.78
N LEU A 109 4.66 4.69 -3.22
CA LEU A 109 5.80 3.84 -2.85
C LEU A 109 7.17 4.53 -2.93
N ARG A 110 7.37 5.40 -3.93
CA ARG A 110 8.61 6.14 -4.13
C ARG A 110 8.58 7.60 -3.69
N ARG A 111 7.38 8.15 -3.44
CA ARG A 111 7.16 9.59 -3.21
C ARG A 111 6.83 9.92 -1.77
N ALA A 112 6.30 8.97 -1.02
CA ALA A 112 5.98 9.11 0.39
C ALA A 112 6.22 7.80 1.16
N PRO A 113 7.48 7.31 1.22
CA PRO A 113 7.80 6.06 1.88
C PRO A 113 7.52 6.08 3.40
N LYS A 114 7.70 7.21 4.10
CA LYS A 114 7.33 7.30 5.53
C LYS A 114 5.82 7.18 5.71
N ALA A 115 5.03 7.91 4.92
CA ALA A 115 3.57 7.82 5.00
C ALA A 115 3.04 6.41 4.69
N LEU A 116 3.64 5.76 3.69
CA LEU A 116 3.30 4.38 3.38
C LEU A 116 3.69 3.43 4.52
N ASN A 117 4.88 3.60 5.10
CA ASN A 117 5.35 2.81 6.23
C ASN A 117 4.43 2.98 7.46
N ARG A 118 4.02 4.21 7.79
CA ARG A 118 3.03 4.46 8.86
C ARG A 118 1.76 3.65 8.65
N TRP A 119 1.18 3.71 7.46
CA TRP A 119 0.00 2.93 7.12
C TRP A 119 0.23 1.41 7.23
N GLU A 120 1.37 0.92 6.73
CA GLU A 120 1.73 -0.51 6.83
C GLU A 120 1.92 -0.97 8.30
N MET A 121 2.53 -0.15 9.15
CA MET A 121 2.74 -0.42 10.57
C MET A 121 1.44 -0.34 11.38
N SER A 122 0.48 0.49 10.98
CA SER A 122 -0.87 0.55 11.57
C SER A 122 -1.79 -0.61 11.14
N ALA A 123 -1.24 -1.73 10.66
CA ALA A 123 -1.98 -2.86 10.08
C ALA A 123 -2.80 -2.51 8.82
N GLN A 124 -2.34 -1.53 8.04
CA GLN A 124 -2.85 -1.16 6.71
C GLN A 124 -4.38 -1.04 6.63
N PRO A 125 -5.04 -0.25 7.50
CA PRO A 125 -6.49 -0.20 7.61
C PRO A 125 -7.09 0.38 6.33
N LYS A 126 -8.17 -0.27 5.87
CA LYS A 126 -8.93 0.09 4.68
C LYS A 126 -10.40 0.14 5.04
N VAL A 127 -11.06 1.28 4.78
CA VAL A 127 -12.50 1.42 4.99
C VAL A 127 -13.16 1.72 3.66
N VAL A 128 -14.25 1.01 3.36
CA VAL A 128 -14.98 1.14 2.11
C VAL A 128 -16.24 1.98 2.36
N VAL A 129 -16.35 3.09 1.64
CA VAL A 129 -17.48 4.03 1.70
C VAL A 129 -18.12 4.14 0.33
N LYS A 130 -19.34 4.67 0.27
CA LYS A 130 -20.08 4.86 -0.98
C LYS A 130 -20.29 6.33 -1.34
N ILE A 131 -20.38 6.56 -2.65
CA ILE A 131 -20.73 7.84 -3.25
C ILE A 131 -21.74 7.61 -4.39
N GLU A 132 -22.64 8.55 -4.61
CA GLU A 132 -23.82 8.32 -5.48
C GLU A 132 -23.65 8.82 -6.92
N CYS A 133 -22.58 9.54 -7.26
CA CYS A 133 -22.30 9.93 -8.64
C CYS A 133 -20.79 10.16 -8.90
N GLU A 134 -20.44 10.34 -10.18
CA GLU A 134 -19.06 10.58 -10.60
C GLU A 134 -18.58 11.99 -10.27
N GLU A 135 -19.47 12.97 -10.40
CA GLU A 135 -19.20 14.38 -10.18
C GLU A 135 -18.79 14.62 -8.72
N ASP A 136 -19.52 14.05 -7.76
CA ASP A 136 -19.19 14.13 -6.34
C ASP A 136 -17.85 13.44 -6.04
N MET A 137 -17.53 12.32 -6.71
CA MET A 137 -16.23 11.66 -6.57
C MET A 137 -15.08 12.54 -7.05
N LEU A 138 -15.26 13.26 -8.16
CA LEU A 138 -14.25 14.19 -8.68
C LEU A 138 -14.11 15.41 -7.77
N ALA A 139 -15.21 15.96 -7.25
CA ALA A 139 -15.17 17.05 -6.27
C ALA A 139 -14.45 16.62 -4.98
N LEU A 140 -14.71 15.41 -4.51
CA LEU A 140 -14.02 14.81 -3.37
C LEU A 140 -12.53 14.62 -3.64
N GLN A 141 -12.16 14.22 -4.88
CA GLN A 141 -10.77 14.12 -5.30
C GLN A 141 -10.06 15.48 -5.22
N GLU A 142 -10.68 16.55 -5.71
CA GLU A 142 -10.09 17.88 -5.66
C GLU A 142 -9.92 18.38 -4.23
N ARG A 143 -10.88 18.11 -3.34
CA ARG A 143 -10.74 18.38 -1.89
C ARG A 143 -9.58 17.60 -1.27
N ALA A 144 -9.42 16.32 -1.62
CA ALA A 144 -8.28 15.54 -1.16
C ALA A 144 -6.94 16.12 -1.64
N LYS A 145 -6.88 16.54 -2.91
CA LYS A 145 -5.68 17.19 -3.49
C LYS A 145 -5.38 18.53 -2.84
N SER A 146 -6.39 19.33 -2.47
CA SER A 146 -6.16 20.61 -1.77
C SER A 146 -5.56 20.38 -0.38
N LEU A 147 -5.93 19.30 0.29
CA LEU A 147 -5.31 18.81 1.54
C LEU A 147 -4.07 17.94 1.31
N LYS A 148 -3.55 17.90 0.07
CA LYS A 148 -2.30 17.22 -0.29
C LYS A 148 -2.31 15.72 -0.06
N LEU A 149 -3.50 15.12 0.01
CA LEU A 149 -3.67 13.69 0.16
C LEU A 149 -3.53 12.99 -1.22
N PRO A 150 -2.70 11.94 -1.32
CA PRO A 150 -2.56 11.16 -2.54
C PRO A 150 -3.85 10.39 -2.83
N THR A 151 -4.27 10.43 -4.11
CA THR A 151 -5.46 9.72 -4.58
C THR A 151 -5.21 8.88 -5.84
N HIS A 152 -6.02 7.85 -6.02
CA HIS A 152 -6.03 7.03 -7.23
C HIS A 152 -7.47 6.67 -7.61
N ILE A 153 -7.86 6.97 -8.85
CA ILE A 153 -9.15 6.54 -9.40
C ILE A 153 -8.91 5.36 -10.33
N THR A 154 -9.61 4.26 -10.06
CA THR A 154 -9.67 3.10 -10.94
C THR A 154 -10.71 3.33 -12.03
N ILE A 155 -10.34 3.00 -13.26
CA ILE A 155 -11.21 3.09 -14.43
C ILE A 155 -11.44 1.68 -14.95
N ASP A 156 -12.71 1.31 -15.13
CA ASP A 156 -13.06 0.01 -15.69
C ASP A 156 -12.87 0.03 -17.22
N ALA A 157 -12.14 -0.97 -17.73
CA ALA A 157 -11.84 -1.09 -19.16
C ALA A 157 -13.03 -1.60 -19.99
N GLY A 158 -14.24 -1.70 -19.41
CA GLY A 158 -15.44 -2.15 -20.12
C GLY A 158 -15.50 -3.65 -20.39
N ARG A 159 -14.71 -4.47 -19.69
CA ARG A 159 -14.75 -5.95 -19.81
C ARG A 159 -15.92 -6.58 -19.05
N THR A 160 -16.80 -5.77 -18.48
CA THR A 160 -17.83 -6.18 -17.52
C THR A 160 -19.07 -5.28 -17.64
N GLN A 161 -20.04 -5.46 -16.74
CA GLN A 161 -21.42 -4.91 -16.77
C GLN A 161 -21.58 -3.37 -16.78
N ILE A 162 -20.50 -2.58 -16.74
CA ILE A 162 -20.58 -1.10 -16.70
C ILE A 162 -20.15 -0.52 -18.05
N ALA A 163 -20.62 0.68 -18.36
CA ALA A 163 -20.14 1.45 -19.51
C ALA A 163 -18.60 1.50 -19.55
N PRO A 164 -18.00 1.42 -20.75
CA PRO A 164 -16.56 1.49 -20.89
C PRO A 164 -16.03 2.83 -20.35
N ASN A 165 -14.85 2.80 -19.72
CA ASN A 165 -14.16 3.96 -19.14
C ASN A 165 -14.86 4.63 -17.96
N SER A 166 -15.81 3.95 -17.30
CA SER A 166 -16.37 4.47 -16.04
C SER A 166 -15.33 4.45 -14.92
N ARG A 167 -15.20 5.58 -14.22
CA ARG A 167 -14.48 5.68 -12.94
C ARG A 167 -15.27 4.87 -11.91
N THR A 168 -14.66 3.89 -11.24
CA THR A 168 -15.40 2.96 -10.37
C THR A 168 -15.15 3.20 -8.89
N VAL A 169 -13.88 3.25 -8.51
CA VAL A 169 -13.43 3.35 -7.12
C VAL A 169 -12.28 4.33 -7.03
N MET A 170 -12.37 5.26 -6.08
CA MET A 170 -11.26 6.14 -5.70
C MET A 170 -10.64 5.68 -4.38
N ALA A 171 -9.33 5.54 -4.34
CA ALA A 171 -8.57 5.37 -3.11
C ALA A 171 -7.97 6.71 -2.67
N ILE A 172 -7.96 6.97 -1.37
CA ILE A 172 -7.28 8.09 -0.70
C ILE A 172 -6.52 7.55 0.51
N LEU A 173 -5.29 7.99 0.72
CA LEU A 173 -4.46 7.62 1.88
C LEU A 173 -4.04 8.88 2.62
N GLY A 174 -4.07 8.85 3.95
CA GLY A 174 -3.62 9.96 4.77
C GLY A 174 -3.71 9.68 6.26
N PRO A 175 -3.29 10.65 7.08
CA PRO A 175 -3.57 10.64 8.51
C PRO A 175 -5.08 10.56 8.75
N VAL A 176 -5.50 9.83 9.78
CA VAL A 176 -6.92 9.53 10.04
C VAL A 176 -7.78 10.80 10.05
N GLU A 177 -7.35 11.83 10.77
CA GLU A 177 -8.07 13.10 10.94
C GLU A 177 -8.25 13.84 9.60
N VAL A 178 -7.17 14.03 8.84
CA VAL A 178 -7.20 14.75 7.54
C VAL A 178 -8.04 13.99 6.51
N VAL A 179 -8.01 12.66 6.55
CA VAL A 179 -8.85 11.83 5.68
C VAL A 179 -10.33 11.93 6.06
N ASP A 180 -10.65 12.04 7.34
CA ASP A 180 -12.01 12.24 7.83
C ASP A 180 -12.59 13.61 7.49
N GLU A 181 -11.77 14.66 7.44
CA GLU A 181 -12.20 15.98 6.93
C GLU A 181 -12.74 15.90 5.49
N VAL A 182 -12.16 15.00 4.68
CA VAL A 182 -12.60 14.77 3.30
C VAL A 182 -13.79 13.81 3.25
N THR A 183 -13.70 12.68 3.95
CA THR A 183 -14.55 11.51 3.70
C THR A 183 -15.56 11.18 4.82
N GLY A 184 -15.49 11.86 5.97
CA GLY A 184 -16.29 11.54 7.16
C GLY A 184 -17.81 11.72 6.98
N GLY A 185 -18.25 12.50 5.99
CA GLY A 185 -19.66 12.63 5.62
C GLY A 185 -20.22 11.48 4.77
N LEU A 186 -19.36 10.58 4.29
CA LEU A 186 -19.77 9.46 3.44
C LEU A 186 -20.26 8.28 4.28
N LYS A 187 -21.25 7.55 3.75
CA LYS A 187 -21.75 6.33 4.37
C LYS A 187 -20.85 5.15 4.06
N LEU A 188 -20.75 4.20 4.98
CA LEU A 188 -20.17 2.88 4.70
C LEU A 188 -20.93 2.22 3.54
N LEU A 189 -20.20 1.46 2.71
CA LEU A 189 -20.76 0.78 1.54
C LEU A 189 -21.81 -0.27 1.94
#